data_AF-A0A1S1Z205-F1
#
_entry.id   AF-A0A1S1Z205-F1
#
_cell.length_a   1.000
_cell.length_b   1.000
_cell.length_c   1.000
_cell.angle_alpha   90.00
_cell.angle_beta   90.00
_cell.angle_gamma   90.00
#
_symmetry.space_group_name_H-M   'P 1'
#
loop_
_entity.id
_entity.type
_entity.pdbx_description
1 polymer ?
#
loop_
_entity_poly.entity_id
_entity_poly.type
_entity_poly.pdbx_seq_one_letter_code
_entity_poly.pdbx_strand_id
1 'polypeptide(L)'
;MKKFLIYFLPLLVIGFLTSCSEDDENMVPTENLPEIEVTGIEDGMITGAVTIKATAENKIESFVINLTALNFGDIDLAKQPSELTAPVFEFLGVNYEEVYGATEYAVTISETALILLPAGNGTIPVTVTDQQGGSTTVTIEYTKE
;
A
#
# COMPACT_ATOMS: atom_id res chain seq x y z
N MET A 1 -26.58 46.51 -64.25
CA MET A 1 -26.24 45.39 -65.17
C MET A 1 -25.34 44.41 -64.43
N LYS A 2 -25.61 43.11 -64.62
CA LYS A 2 -24.79 41.91 -64.36
C LYS A 2 -24.28 41.60 -62.93
N LYS A 3 -24.86 40.49 -62.43
CA LYS A 3 -24.42 39.58 -61.37
C LYS A 3 -22.99 39.06 -61.64
N PHE A 4 -22.25 38.70 -60.60
CA PHE A 4 -21.72 37.33 -60.45
C PHE A 4 -21.49 37.00 -58.97
N LEU A 5 -21.91 35.78 -58.66
CA LEU A 5 -21.92 35.02 -57.42
C LEU A 5 -20.84 33.95 -57.58
N ILE A 6 -20.06 33.64 -56.54
CA ILE A 6 -19.39 32.34 -56.21
C ILE A 6 -18.71 32.59 -54.85
N TYR A 7 -19.31 32.21 -53.71
CA TYR A 7 -19.20 30.91 -53.02
C TYR A 7 -17.76 30.44 -52.73
N PHE A 8 -17.32 30.55 -51.46
CA PHE A 8 -16.73 29.42 -50.75
C PHE A 8 -16.93 29.59 -49.23
N LEU A 9 -17.67 28.64 -48.66
CA LEU A 9 -17.99 28.38 -47.25
C LEU A 9 -16.95 27.34 -46.73
N PRO A 10 -16.96 26.86 -45.47
CA PRO A 10 -16.64 27.44 -44.15
C PRO A 10 -15.49 26.68 -43.42
N LEU A 11 -15.07 27.15 -42.24
CA LEU A 11 -14.64 26.32 -41.08
C LEU A 11 -14.53 27.26 -39.88
N LEU A 12 -15.54 27.44 -39.00
CA LEU A 12 -16.08 26.54 -37.98
C LEU A 12 -15.01 25.97 -37.02
N VAL A 13 -14.74 26.72 -35.95
CA VAL A 13 -14.54 26.13 -34.62
C VAL A 13 -15.40 26.92 -33.64
N ILE A 14 -16.41 26.22 -33.13
CA ILE A 14 -17.40 26.62 -32.15
C ILE A 14 -16.70 26.76 -30.80
N GLY A 15 -16.89 27.91 -30.15
CA GLY A 15 -16.53 28.09 -28.75
C GLY A 15 -17.39 27.19 -27.87
N PHE A 16 -16.74 26.33 -27.09
CA PHE A 16 -17.35 25.71 -25.92
C PHE A 16 -16.80 26.41 -24.69
N LEU A 17 -17.62 27.28 -24.10
CA LEU A 17 -17.59 27.54 -22.67
C LEU A 17 -18.41 26.42 -22.03
N THR A 18 -17.74 25.45 -21.42
CA THR A 18 -18.38 24.55 -20.47
C THR A 18 -17.50 24.45 -19.24
N SER A 19 -18.02 25.06 -18.18
CA SER A 19 -17.67 24.87 -16.78
C SER A 19 -17.12 23.48 -16.45
N CYS A 20 -15.98 23.43 -15.76
CA CYS A 20 -15.61 22.30 -14.90
C CYS A 20 -15.08 22.88 -13.59
N SER A 21 -15.99 22.89 -12.62
CA SER A 21 -15.80 22.68 -11.18
C SER A 21 -14.42 22.97 -10.61
N GLU A 22 -14.33 24.01 -9.79
CA GLU A 22 -13.56 23.93 -8.55
C GLU A 22 -14.12 22.75 -7.74
N ASP A 23 -13.26 21.85 -7.25
CA ASP A 23 -13.48 21.14 -5.99
C ASP A 23 -12.19 20.41 -5.57
N ASP A 24 -11.56 20.98 -4.55
CA ASP A 24 -10.51 20.49 -3.66
C ASP A 24 -9.30 19.76 -4.25
N GLU A 25 -8.23 20.54 -4.41
CA GLU A 25 -6.87 20.04 -4.16
C GLU A 25 -6.76 19.60 -2.69
N ASN A 26 -7.25 18.40 -2.38
CA ASN A 26 -6.65 17.61 -1.31
C ASN A 26 -5.29 17.13 -1.82
N MET A 27 -4.34 18.07 -1.93
CA MET A 27 -2.93 17.72 -1.79
C MET A 27 -2.80 17.13 -0.38
N VAL A 28 -2.86 15.80 -0.28
CA VAL A 28 -2.25 15.11 0.86
C VAL A 28 -0.84 15.67 0.95
N PRO A 29 -0.42 16.27 2.08
CA PRO A 29 0.92 16.82 2.21
C PRO A 29 1.90 15.68 1.95
N THR A 30 2.60 15.72 0.82
CA THR A 30 3.60 14.71 0.42
C THR A 30 4.84 14.74 1.31
N GLU A 31 4.89 15.59 2.33
CA GLU A 31 6.10 15.78 3.12
C GLU A 31 6.30 14.73 4.22
N ASN A 32 5.26 14.01 4.65
CA ASN A 32 5.35 13.06 5.77
C ASN A 32 4.65 11.72 5.47
N LEU A 33 5.07 11.03 4.40
CA LEU A 33 4.58 9.67 4.12
C LEU A 33 5.11 8.66 5.14
N PRO A 34 4.39 7.54 5.38
CA PRO A 34 4.93 6.45 6.18
C PRO A 34 6.22 5.88 5.60
N GLU A 35 7.06 5.31 6.45
CA GLU A 35 8.28 4.59 6.07
C GLU A 35 8.15 3.11 6.45
N ILE A 36 8.75 2.24 5.64
CA ILE A 36 8.79 0.79 5.88
C ILE A 36 10.25 0.34 5.79
N GLU A 37 10.75 -0.23 6.89
CA GLU A 37 12.07 -0.85 6.96
C GLU A 37 11.91 -2.37 7.09
N VAL A 38 12.74 -3.12 6.38
CA VAL A 38 12.71 -4.59 6.37
C VAL A 38 14.09 -5.12 6.70
N THR A 39 14.15 -6.07 7.64
CA THR A 39 15.39 -6.74 8.07
C THR A 39 15.20 -8.26 8.07
N GLY A 40 16.29 -9.02 8.02
CA GLY A 40 16.25 -10.50 7.95
C GLY A 40 16.27 -11.06 6.53
N ILE A 41 16.57 -10.22 5.53
CA ILE A 41 16.77 -10.61 4.13
C ILE A 41 18.09 -10.02 3.66
N GLU A 42 18.99 -10.86 3.16
CA GLU A 42 20.30 -10.47 2.62
C GLU A 42 20.45 -11.03 1.21
N ASP A 43 20.75 -10.17 0.23
CA ASP A 43 20.86 -10.54 -1.19
C ASP A 43 19.63 -11.33 -1.71
N GLY A 44 18.44 -11.02 -1.18
CA GLY A 44 17.19 -11.71 -1.51
C GLY A 44 17.00 -13.07 -0.82
N MET A 45 17.91 -13.49 0.04
CA MET A 45 17.80 -14.74 0.80
C MET A 45 17.28 -14.48 2.21
N ILE A 46 16.37 -15.33 2.68
CA ILE A 46 15.92 -15.29 4.08
C ILE A 46 17.05 -15.81 4.96
N THR A 47 17.61 -14.95 5.81
CA THR A 47 18.74 -15.30 6.69
C THR A 47 18.33 -15.61 8.13
N GLY A 48 17.06 -15.39 8.47
CA GLY A 48 16.50 -15.63 9.79
C GLY A 48 15.06 -15.12 9.87
N ALA A 49 14.64 -14.67 11.06
CA ALA A 49 13.34 -14.01 11.21
C ALA A 49 13.31 -12.70 10.42
N VAL A 50 12.20 -12.44 9.75
CA VAL A 50 12.01 -11.20 8.97
C VAL A 50 11.24 -10.20 9.82
N THR A 51 11.81 -9.03 10.05
CA THR A 51 11.13 -7.95 10.78
C THR A 51 10.78 -6.82 9.84
N ILE A 52 9.52 -6.42 9.89
CA ILE A 52 8.94 -5.33 9.10
C ILE A 52 8.55 -4.24 10.08
N LYS A 53 9.25 -3.12 10.00
CA LYS A 53 9.01 -1.94 10.83
C LYS A 53 8.31 -0.88 10.01
N ALA A 54 7.18 -0.39 10.51
CA ALA A 54 6.43 0.73 9.96
C ALA A 54 6.62 1.95 10.86
N THR A 55 6.88 3.10 10.25
CA THR A 55 6.93 4.41 10.93
C THR A 55 5.96 5.36 10.24
N ALA A 56 5.12 6.06 10.98
CA ALA A 56 4.18 7.05 10.45
C ALA A 56 4.03 8.21 11.43
N GLU A 57 4.41 9.43 11.03
CA GLU A 57 4.27 10.62 11.89
C GLU A 57 2.81 10.90 12.25
N ASN A 58 1.91 10.70 11.28
CA ASN A 58 0.47 10.93 11.44
C ASN A 58 -0.26 9.74 12.05
N LYS A 59 0.47 8.81 12.68
CA LYS A 59 0.00 7.55 13.25
C LYS A 59 -0.55 6.57 12.22
N ILE A 60 -0.36 5.29 12.49
CA ILE A 60 -0.80 4.20 11.63
C ILE A 60 -2.32 4.07 11.69
N GLU A 61 -2.98 4.14 10.53
CA GLU A 61 -4.40 3.83 10.35
C GLU A 61 -4.60 2.40 9.82
N SER A 62 -3.66 1.94 8.98
CA SER A 62 -3.64 0.61 8.33
C SER A 62 -2.21 0.12 8.17
N PHE A 63 -1.97 -1.16 8.43
CA PHE A 63 -0.68 -1.85 8.21
C PHE A 63 -0.98 -3.22 7.60
N VAL A 64 -1.05 -3.26 6.27
CA VAL A 64 -1.40 -4.44 5.49
C VAL A 64 -0.16 -5.24 5.09
N ILE A 65 -0.20 -6.54 5.36
CA ILE A 65 0.80 -7.51 4.87
C ILE A 65 0.08 -8.55 4.03
N ASN A 66 0.54 -8.76 2.80
CA ASN A 66 0.02 -9.82 1.95
C ASN A 66 0.74 -11.14 2.26
N LEU A 67 0.03 -12.02 2.96
CA LEU A 67 0.48 -13.35 3.36
C LEU A 67 -0.16 -14.44 2.49
N THR A 68 -0.37 -14.16 1.19
CA THR A 68 -0.96 -15.14 0.25
C THR A 68 -0.09 -16.38 0.10
N ALA A 69 1.25 -16.23 0.17
CA ALA A 69 2.18 -17.35 0.17
C ALA A 69 1.99 -18.32 1.36
N LEU A 70 1.32 -17.87 2.43
CA LEU A 70 0.93 -18.66 3.60
C LEU A 70 -0.57 -19.01 3.61
N ASN A 71 -1.30 -18.72 2.52
CA ASN A 71 -2.75 -18.89 2.36
C ASN A 71 -3.63 -17.99 3.26
N PHE A 72 -3.11 -16.87 3.75
CA PHE A 72 -3.88 -15.93 4.58
C PHE A 72 -4.42 -14.72 3.82
N GLY A 73 -3.84 -14.38 2.66
CA GLY A 73 -4.23 -13.20 1.89
C GLY A 73 -3.76 -11.89 2.54
N ASP A 74 -4.49 -10.80 2.32
CA ASP A 74 -4.19 -9.49 2.93
C ASP A 74 -4.65 -9.45 4.39
N ILE A 75 -3.72 -9.11 5.29
CA ILE A 75 -3.99 -8.97 6.71
C ILE A 75 -3.61 -7.56 7.15
N ASP A 76 -4.61 -6.79 7.58
CA ASP A 76 -4.39 -5.46 8.16
C ASP A 76 -4.20 -5.57 9.68
N LEU A 77 -2.96 -5.40 10.13
CA LEU A 77 -2.55 -5.51 11.52
C LEU A 77 -3.11 -4.39 12.40
N ALA A 78 -3.57 -3.28 11.81
CA ALA A 78 -4.17 -2.16 12.54
C ALA A 78 -5.70 -2.25 12.66
N LYS A 79 -6.31 -3.36 12.22
CA LYS A 79 -7.75 -3.59 12.30
C LYS A 79 -8.06 -4.77 13.20
N GLN A 80 -9.23 -4.69 13.83
CA GLN A 80 -9.72 -5.78 14.68
C GLN A 80 -9.78 -7.09 13.87
N PRO A 81 -9.18 -8.19 14.36
CA PRO A 81 -9.24 -9.45 13.67
C PRO A 81 -10.67 -10.00 13.63
N SER A 82 -11.02 -10.62 12.51
CA SER A 82 -12.20 -11.48 12.40
C SER A 82 -11.92 -12.87 12.98
N GLU A 83 -12.93 -13.71 13.12
CA GLU A 83 -12.73 -15.11 13.52
C GLU A 83 -11.78 -15.87 12.58
N LEU A 84 -11.76 -15.51 11.29
CA LEU A 84 -10.90 -16.14 10.29
C LEU A 84 -9.44 -15.67 10.37
N THR A 85 -9.22 -14.43 10.80
CA THR A 85 -7.88 -13.82 10.84
C THR A 85 -7.26 -13.81 12.24
N ALA A 86 -8.03 -14.05 13.30
CA ALA A 86 -7.54 -14.12 14.68
C ALA A 86 -6.36 -15.11 14.86
N PRO A 87 -6.35 -16.32 14.24
CA PRO A 87 -5.19 -17.20 14.34
C PRO A 87 -3.91 -16.61 13.74
N VAL A 88 -4.02 -15.71 12.74
CA VAL A 88 -2.85 -15.03 12.14
C VAL A 88 -2.27 -14.02 13.11
N PHE A 89 -3.11 -13.29 13.84
CA PHE A 89 -2.65 -12.33 14.86
C PHE A 89 -1.95 -13.04 16.01
N GLU A 90 -2.49 -14.17 16.48
CA GLU A 90 -1.83 -15.01 17.48
C GLU A 90 -0.50 -15.57 16.96
N PHE A 91 -0.49 -16.07 15.73
CA PHE A 91 0.70 -16.61 15.07
C PHE A 91 1.83 -15.59 14.88
N LEU A 92 1.48 -14.34 14.58
CA LEU A 92 2.42 -13.23 14.45
C LEU A 92 2.72 -12.53 15.79
N GLY A 93 2.00 -12.88 16.87
CA GLY A 93 2.11 -12.21 18.17
C GLY A 93 1.68 -10.75 18.14
N VAL A 94 0.70 -10.39 17.29
CA VAL A 94 0.25 -9.01 17.08
C VAL A 94 -0.99 -8.70 17.91
N ASN A 95 -0.97 -7.55 18.58
CA ASN A 95 -2.15 -6.93 19.17
C ASN A 95 -2.55 -5.70 18.33
N TYR A 96 -3.69 -5.75 17.64
CA TYR A 96 -4.08 -4.66 16.73
C TYR A 96 -4.27 -3.30 17.43
N GLU A 97 -4.60 -3.30 18.72
CA GLU A 97 -4.76 -2.08 19.52
C GLU A 97 -3.42 -1.37 19.77
N GLU A 98 -2.30 -2.09 19.66
CA GLU A 98 -0.95 -1.53 19.76
C GLU A 98 -0.45 -1.01 18.41
N VAL A 99 -1.04 -1.47 17.30
CA VAL A 99 -0.70 -1.02 15.95
C VAL A 99 -1.49 0.24 15.59
N TYR A 100 -2.80 0.20 15.79
CA TYR A 100 -3.68 1.31 15.45
C TYR A 100 -3.35 2.56 16.27
N GLY A 101 -3.03 3.66 15.60
CA GLY A 101 -2.69 4.92 16.27
C GLY A 101 -1.24 5.00 16.80
N ALA A 102 -0.42 3.97 16.60
CA ALA A 102 1.01 4.03 16.90
C ALA A 102 1.76 4.86 15.85
N THR A 103 2.84 5.53 16.25
CA THR A 103 3.75 6.22 15.32
C THR A 103 4.83 5.30 14.78
N GLU A 104 5.08 4.18 15.45
CA GLU A 104 6.03 3.15 15.04
C GLU A 104 5.49 1.79 15.52
N TYR A 105 5.55 0.78 14.65
CA TYR A 105 5.26 -0.60 15.03
C TYR A 105 6.14 -1.55 14.23
N ALA A 106 6.66 -2.59 14.88
CA ALA A 106 7.44 -3.64 14.24
C ALA A 106 6.75 -4.99 14.43
N VAL A 107 6.58 -5.72 13.34
CA VAL A 107 6.11 -7.12 13.36
C VAL A 107 7.24 -8.02 12.89
N THR A 108 7.42 -9.13 13.59
CA THR A 108 8.43 -10.14 13.24
C THR A 108 7.73 -11.40 12.76
N ILE A 109 8.01 -11.79 11.51
CA ILE A 109 7.66 -13.10 10.97
C ILE A 109 8.77 -14.07 11.40
N SER A 110 8.43 -14.96 12.32
CA SER A 110 9.38 -15.91 12.90
C SER A 110 9.95 -16.87 11.85
N GLU A 111 11.15 -17.41 12.10
CA GLU A 111 11.74 -18.45 11.23
C GLU A 111 10.80 -19.65 11.04
N THR A 112 10.09 -20.04 12.11
CA THR A 112 9.10 -21.14 12.04
C THR A 112 7.96 -20.82 11.08
N ALA A 113 7.53 -19.55 11.00
CA ALA A 113 6.54 -19.12 10.04
C ALA A 113 7.08 -19.15 8.60
N LEU A 114 8.33 -18.72 8.41
CA LEU A 114 8.98 -18.69 7.11
C LEU A 114 9.23 -20.11 6.55
N ILE A 115 9.35 -21.14 7.41
CA ILE A 115 9.39 -22.55 7.00
C ILE A 115 8.12 -22.98 6.24
N LEU A 116 6.99 -22.31 6.43
CA LEU A 116 5.73 -22.64 5.73
C LEU A 116 5.64 -22.05 4.32
N LEU A 117 6.52 -21.11 3.96
CA LEU A 117 6.56 -20.54 2.61
C LEU A 117 6.91 -21.62 1.56
N PRO A 118 6.39 -21.54 0.33
CA PRO A 118 6.82 -22.42 -0.75
C PRO A 118 8.31 -22.20 -1.09
N ALA A 119 8.99 -23.25 -1.55
CA ALA A 119 10.35 -23.14 -2.06
C ALA A 119 10.38 -22.37 -3.39
N GLY A 120 11.51 -21.70 -3.67
CA GLY A 120 11.71 -20.85 -4.83
C GLY A 120 11.58 -19.36 -4.50
N ASN A 121 11.32 -18.55 -5.54
CA ASN A 121 11.18 -17.11 -5.40
C ASN A 121 9.74 -16.74 -4.99
N GLY A 122 9.62 -15.77 -4.11
CA GLY A 122 8.34 -15.23 -3.68
C GLY A 122 8.42 -13.76 -3.32
N THR A 123 7.24 -13.19 -3.09
CA THR A 123 7.10 -11.79 -2.67
C THR A 123 6.10 -11.64 -1.53
N ILE A 124 6.33 -10.66 -0.66
CA ILE A 124 5.40 -10.21 0.39
C ILE A 124 5.21 -8.70 0.24
N PRO A 125 4.16 -8.26 -0.46
CA PRO A 125 3.74 -6.86 -0.44
C PRO A 125 3.36 -6.39 0.97
N VAL A 126 3.81 -5.20 1.33
CA VAL A 126 3.50 -4.52 2.58
C VAL A 126 3.04 -3.10 2.27
N THR A 127 1.91 -2.68 2.83
CA THR A 127 1.40 -1.31 2.70
C THR A 127 1.10 -0.73 4.07
N VAL A 128 1.52 0.50 4.31
CA VAL A 128 1.19 1.27 5.51
C VAL A 128 0.47 2.53 5.09
N THR A 129 -0.66 2.82 5.71
CA THR A 129 -1.41 4.07 5.54
C THR A 129 -1.55 4.76 6.89
N ASP A 130 -1.30 6.06 6.92
CA ASP A 130 -1.46 6.89 8.11
C ASP A 130 -2.87 7.50 8.22
N GLN A 131 -3.18 8.15 9.36
CA GLN A 131 -4.49 8.76 9.60
C GLN A 131 -4.76 10.02 8.77
N GLN A 132 -3.78 10.55 8.05
CA GLN A 132 -3.95 11.64 7.08
C GLN A 132 -4.12 11.13 5.64
N GLY A 133 -4.07 9.81 5.43
CA GLY A 133 -4.19 9.17 4.12
C GLY A 133 -2.88 9.05 3.35
N GLY A 134 -1.74 9.42 3.95
CA GLY A 134 -0.42 9.15 3.40
C GLY A 134 -0.16 7.65 3.37
N SER A 135 0.37 7.12 2.26
CA SER A 135 0.55 5.69 2.07
C SER A 135 1.89 5.34 1.43
N THR A 136 2.52 4.29 1.93
CA THR A 136 3.77 3.73 1.40
C THR A 136 3.62 2.23 1.22
N THR A 137 4.14 1.71 0.11
CA THR A 137 4.15 0.27 -0.20
C THR A 137 5.57 -0.20 -0.50
N VAL A 138 5.97 -1.30 0.12
CA VAL A 138 7.23 -2.00 -0.14
C VAL A 138 6.91 -3.45 -0.51
N THR A 139 7.55 -3.94 -1.57
CA THR A 139 7.49 -5.36 -1.93
C THR A 139 8.76 -6.04 -1.41
N ILE A 140 8.58 -6.97 -0.49
CA ILE A 140 9.67 -7.79 0.02
C ILE A 140 9.89 -8.95 -0.96
N GLU A 141 11.05 -9.01 -1.60
CA GLU A 141 11.44 -10.13 -2.46
C GLU A 141 12.29 -11.13 -1.69
N TYR A 142 12.01 -12.43 -1.86
CA TYR A 142 12.80 -13.47 -1.22
C TYR A 142 12.97 -14.71 -2.11
N THR A 143 14.04 -15.44 -1.87
CA THR A 143 14.30 -16.79 -2.37
C THR A 143 14.41 -17.73 -1.18
N LYS A 144 13.67 -18.83 -1.24
CA LYS A 144 13.72 -19.92 -0.27
C LYS A 144 14.23 -21.19 -0.92
N GLU A 145 15.21 -21.83 -0.29
CA GLU A 145 15.72 -23.15 -0.69
C GLU A 145 14.79 -24.31 -0.32
#